data_AF-A0A8T7EV78-F1
#
_entry.id   AF-A0A8T7EV78-F1
#
_cell.length_a   1.000
_cell.length_b   1.000
_cell.length_c   1.000
_cell.angle_alpha   90.00
_cell.angle_beta   90.00
_cell.angle_gamma   90.00
#
_symmetry.space_group_name_H-M   'P 1'
#
loop_
_entity.id
_entity.type
_entity.pdbx_description
1 polymer ?
#
loop_
_entity_poly.entity_id
_entity_poly.type
_entity_poly.pdbx_seq_one_letter_code
_entity_poly.pdbx_strand_id
1 'polypeptide(L)'
;MPDRGIGIVVLVNQQASGAPSLITSGFFSSALADPEPDAPGEVDIIATTIAENRARAEDTFIRTFDAETIAPFAGVYANPVLGEVTVAVTRDNGLTFDAGEFVTALWHSTEQDDADVYFMADPPLAGDRVRLTLGEDGDPRVVIGLGLTEYTFTPTK
;
A
#
# COMPACT_ATOMS: atom_id res chain seq x y z
N MET A 1 7.48 24.25 6.39
CA MET A 1 7.27 25.69 6.17
C MET A 1 7.98 26.49 7.26
N PRO A 2 9.17 27.04 6.96
CA PRO A 2 9.94 27.84 7.91
C PRO A 2 9.16 29.04 8.48
N ASP A 3 8.36 29.69 7.63
CA ASP A 3 7.63 30.92 7.97
C ASP A 3 6.46 30.69 8.94
N ARG A 4 5.98 29.44 9.03
CA ARG A 4 4.93 29.00 9.96
C ARG A 4 5.47 28.16 11.12
N GLY A 5 6.78 27.93 11.18
CA GLY A 5 7.41 27.11 12.25
C GLY A 5 7.04 25.63 12.21
N ILE A 6 6.55 25.10 11.09
CA ILE A 6 6.09 23.70 10.96
C ILE A 6 7.07 22.90 10.10
N GLY A 7 7.51 21.76 10.61
CA GLY A 7 8.30 20.76 9.88
C GLY A 7 7.67 19.37 10.03
N ILE A 8 7.65 18.61 8.93
CA ILE A 8 7.18 17.23 8.90
C ILE A 8 8.36 16.38 8.45
N VAL A 9 8.55 15.24 9.10
CA VAL A 9 9.52 14.23 8.69
C VAL A 9 8.73 12.95 8.46
N VAL A 10 8.66 12.51 7.21
CA VAL A 10 8.10 11.20 6.86
C VAL A 10 9.27 10.26 6.57
N LEU A 11 9.38 9.20 7.36
CA LEU A 11 10.38 8.15 7.18
C LEU A 11 9.68 6.92 6.63
N VAL A 12 10.05 6.51 5.43
CA VAL A 12 9.67 5.22 4.86
C VAL A 12 10.94 4.39 4.68
N ASN A 13 10.88 3.12 5.05
CA ASN A 13 11.99 2.18 4.83
C ASN A 13 11.83 1.40 3.51
N GLN A 14 11.19 2.02 2.51
CA GLN A 14 11.04 1.49 1.16
C GLN A 14 11.75 2.38 0.16
N GLN A 15 12.52 1.77 -0.74
CA GLN A 15 13.19 2.48 -1.84
C GLN A 15 12.17 2.77 -2.95
N ALA A 16 12.14 4.01 -3.44
CA ALA A 16 11.24 4.49 -4.50
C ALA A 16 9.74 4.53 -4.16
N SER A 17 9.36 4.52 -2.88
CA SER A 17 7.97 4.75 -2.46
C SER A 17 7.55 6.21 -2.72
N GLY A 18 6.41 6.42 -3.37
CA GLY A 18 5.78 7.73 -3.56
C GLY A 18 5.10 8.27 -2.28
N ALA A 19 4.97 7.43 -1.25
CA ALA A 19 4.22 7.73 -0.04
C ALA A 19 4.71 8.97 0.73
N PRO A 20 6.03 9.23 0.91
CA PRO A 20 6.50 10.40 1.66
C PRO A 20 5.96 11.72 1.10
N SER A 21 6.02 11.89 -0.22
CA SER A 21 5.56 13.10 -0.89
C SER A 21 4.03 13.25 -0.77
N LEU A 22 3.29 12.16 -0.96
CA LEU A 22 1.82 12.16 -0.90
C LEU A 22 1.29 12.38 0.52
N ILE A 23 1.89 11.75 1.53
CA ILE A 23 1.52 11.95 2.95
C ILE A 23 1.82 13.40 3.37
N THR A 24 3.00 13.91 2.99
CA THR A 24 3.37 15.30 3.30
C THR A 24 2.40 16.29 2.67
N SER A 25 2.05 16.08 1.40
CA SER A 25 1.08 16.91 0.68
C SER A 25 -0.32 16.84 1.30
N GLY A 26 -0.82 15.63 1.62
CA GLY A 26 -2.13 15.42 2.23
C GLY A 26 -2.23 16.01 3.63
N PHE A 27 -1.16 15.95 4.42
CA PHE A 27 -1.13 16.61 5.74
C PHE A 27 -1.23 18.12 5.58
N PHE A 28 -0.45 18.73 4.67
CA PHE A 28 -0.48 20.18 4.53
C PHE A 28 -1.83 20.70 4.01
N SER A 29 -2.48 19.99 3.09
CA SER A 29 -3.80 20.37 2.60
C SER A 29 -4.90 20.26 3.69
N SER A 30 -4.85 19.21 4.51
CA SER A 30 -5.85 18.98 5.58
C SER A 30 -5.62 19.86 6.82
N ALA A 31 -4.39 19.97 7.31
CA ALA A 31 -4.07 20.63 8.57
C ALA A 31 -4.08 22.16 8.48
N LEU A 32 -3.86 22.73 7.29
CA LEU A 32 -3.75 24.18 7.11
C LEU A 32 -4.98 24.81 6.44
N ALA A 33 -5.95 24.00 6.02
CA ALA A 33 -7.08 24.43 5.19
C ALA A 33 -6.62 25.31 3.99
N ASP A 34 -5.38 25.10 3.55
CA ASP A 34 -4.70 25.83 2.49
C ASP A 34 -4.86 24.95 1.25
N PRO A 35 -5.73 25.31 0.29
CA PRO A 35 -6.06 24.44 -0.82
C PRO A 35 -4.93 24.31 -1.86
N GLU A 36 -3.87 25.09 -1.76
CA GLU A 36 -2.85 25.18 -2.81
C GLU A 36 -1.46 24.87 -2.26
N PRO A 37 -0.87 23.70 -2.59
CA PRO A 37 0.58 23.67 -2.76
C PRO A 37 0.98 24.82 -3.71
N ASP A 38 2.10 25.52 -3.48
CA ASP A 38 2.60 26.62 -4.33
C ASP A 38 2.73 26.23 -5.84
N ALA A 39 2.57 24.95 -6.17
CA ALA A 39 2.30 24.44 -7.51
C ALA A 39 0.98 23.64 -7.54
N PRO A 40 -0.19 24.28 -7.76
CA PRO A 40 -1.49 23.60 -7.88
C PRO A 40 -1.53 22.55 -9.02
N GLY A 41 -0.51 22.50 -9.88
CA GLY A 41 -0.38 21.47 -10.90
C GLY A 41 0.26 20.16 -10.42
N GLU A 42 1.15 20.15 -9.43
CA GLU A 42 2.00 18.98 -9.20
C GLU A 42 1.25 17.81 -8.52
N VAL A 43 0.39 18.11 -7.54
CA VAL A 43 -0.43 17.09 -6.86
C VAL A 43 -1.52 16.55 -7.80
N ASP A 44 -2.17 17.42 -8.56
CA ASP A 44 -3.16 17.01 -9.57
C ASP A 44 -2.52 16.26 -10.73
N ILE A 45 -1.31 16.63 -11.17
CA ILE A 45 -0.55 15.87 -12.17
C ILE A 45 -0.16 14.50 -11.63
N ILE A 46 0.30 14.40 -10.38
CA ILE A 46 0.63 13.11 -9.76
C ILE A 46 -0.62 12.25 -9.61
N ALA A 47 -1.72 12.80 -9.08
CA ALA A 47 -2.99 12.09 -8.94
C ALA A 47 -3.60 11.67 -10.29
N THR A 48 -3.55 12.55 -11.29
CA THR A 48 -4.02 12.27 -12.66
C THR A 48 -3.13 11.23 -13.34
N THR A 49 -1.80 11.33 -13.21
CA THR A 49 -0.87 10.34 -13.75
C THR A 49 -1.06 8.98 -13.08
N ILE A 50 -1.33 8.94 -11.77
CA ILE A 50 -1.69 7.71 -11.05
C ILE A 50 -3.03 7.16 -11.56
N ALA A 51 -4.04 8.01 -11.75
CA ALA A 51 -5.35 7.60 -12.27
C ALA A 51 -5.28 7.10 -13.73
N GLU A 52 -4.47 7.74 -14.58
CA GLU A 52 -4.22 7.32 -15.97
C GLU A 52 -3.41 6.03 -16.04
N ASN A 53 -2.40 5.88 -15.18
CA ASN A 53 -1.66 4.63 -15.05
C ASN A 53 -2.56 3.51 -14.49
N ARG A 54 -3.47 3.82 -13.56
CA ARG A 54 -4.51 2.89 -13.07
C ARG A 54 -5.43 2.46 -14.20
N ALA A 55 -5.97 3.39 -15.00
CA ALA A 55 -6.83 3.05 -16.14
C ALA A 55 -6.12 2.20 -17.19
N ARG A 56 -4.81 2.42 -17.41
CA ARG A 56 -3.98 1.60 -18.32
C ARG A 56 -3.60 0.24 -17.70
N ALA A 57 -3.50 0.17 -16.38
CA ALA A 57 -3.22 -1.03 -15.60
C ALA A 57 -4.46 -1.91 -15.36
N GLU A 58 -5.69 -1.38 -15.48
CA GLU A 58 -6.91 -2.16 -15.21
C GLU A 58 -7.05 -3.44 -16.05
N ASP A 59 -6.39 -3.52 -17.20
CA ASP A 59 -6.36 -4.69 -18.09
C ASP A 59 -5.20 -5.67 -17.78
N THR A 60 -4.17 -5.22 -17.06
CA THR A 60 -3.01 -6.03 -16.68
C THR A 60 -3.03 -6.42 -15.20
N PHE A 61 -4.13 -6.19 -14.49
CA PHE A 61 -4.26 -6.51 -13.07
C PHE A 61 -5.48 -7.37 -12.75
N ILE A 62 -5.23 -8.44 -11.99
CA ILE A 62 -6.22 -9.29 -11.34
C ILE A 62 -6.65 -8.62 -10.04
N ARG A 63 -7.97 -8.43 -9.89
CA ARG A 63 -8.61 -7.73 -8.76
C ARG A 63 -9.56 -8.61 -7.95
N THR A 64 -9.96 -9.73 -8.54
CA THR A 64 -10.83 -10.74 -7.96
C THR A 64 -10.11 -12.07 -8.09
N PHE A 65 -10.03 -12.79 -6.99
CA PHE A 65 -9.27 -14.03 -6.89
C PHE A 65 -10.19 -15.21 -6.61
N ASP A 66 -9.64 -16.41 -6.77
CA ASP A 66 -10.29 -17.60 -6.26
C ASP A 66 -10.30 -17.57 -4.72
N ALA A 67 -11.45 -17.89 -4.12
CA ALA A 67 -11.65 -17.76 -2.69
C ALA A 67 -10.75 -18.72 -1.89
N GLU A 68 -10.51 -19.94 -2.38
CA GLU A 68 -9.67 -20.92 -1.69
C GLU A 68 -8.19 -20.48 -1.70
N THR A 69 -7.78 -19.76 -2.74
CA THR A 69 -6.42 -19.22 -2.86
C THR A 69 -6.15 -18.10 -1.85
N ILE A 70 -7.12 -17.20 -1.63
CA ILE A 70 -6.92 -16.02 -0.77
C ILE A 70 -7.38 -16.20 0.67
N ALA A 71 -8.26 -17.19 0.94
CA ALA A 71 -8.77 -17.46 2.27
C ALA A 71 -7.70 -17.66 3.36
N PRO A 72 -6.58 -18.37 3.10
CA PRO A 72 -5.52 -18.55 4.10
C PRO A 72 -4.90 -17.23 4.58
N PHE A 73 -4.92 -16.19 3.75
CA PHE A 73 -4.29 -14.91 4.09
C PHE A 73 -5.21 -13.95 4.85
N ALA A 74 -6.50 -14.25 4.97
CA ALA A 74 -7.43 -13.40 5.71
C ALA A 74 -7.12 -13.44 7.22
N GLY A 75 -6.76 -12.31 7.81
CA GLY A 75 -6.44 -12.26 9.23
C GLY A 75 -5.70 -11.00 9.66
N VAL A 76 -5.37 -10.97 10.95
CA VAL A 76 -4.58 -9.92 11.59
C VAL A 76 -3.16 -10.42 11.77
N TYR A 77 -2.19 -9.57 11.45
CA TYR A 77 -0.76 -9.88 11.47
C TYR A 77 0.02 -8.81 12.21
N ALA A 78 1.09 -9.20 12.90
CA ALA A 78 1.93 -8.27 13.64
C ALA A 78 3.41 -8.39 13.26
N ASN A 79 4.09 -7.25 13.27
CA ASN A 79 5.54 -7.12 13.20
C ASN A 79 6.01 -6.22 14.36
N PRO A 80 7.09 -6.58 15.09
CA PRO A 80 7.54 -5.81 16.26
C PRO A 80 8.03 -4.40 15.95
N VAL A 81 8.35 -4.09 14.68
CA VAL A 81 8.83 -2.77 14.25
C VAL A 81 7.70 -1.94 13.64
N LEU A 82 6.87 -2.55 12.80
CA LEU A 82 5.85 -1.86 12.03
C LEU A 82 4.44 -1.91 12.63
N GLY A 83 4.23 -2.71 13.67
CA GLY A 83 2.93 -2.84 14.33
C GLY A 83 2.03 -3.88 13.67
N GLU A 84 0.72 -3.63 13.74
CA GLU A 84 -0.32 -4.56 13.31
C GLU A 84 -0.90 -4.15 11.95
N VAL A 85 -1.24 -5.14 11.14
CA VAL A 85 -1.91 -4.98 9.85
C VAL A 85 -3.00 -6.04 9.70
N THR A 86 -4.06 -5.72 8.97
CA THR A 86 -5.14 -6.67 8.64
C THR A 86 -5.20 -6.90 7.14
N VAL A 87 -5.26 -8.17 6.75
CA VAL A 87 -5.61 -8.58 5.38
C VAL A 87 -7.03 -9.11 5.40
N ALA A 88 -7.91 -8.53 4.59
CA ALA A 88 -9.31 -8.95 4.52
C ALA A 88 -9.73 -9.30 3.09
N VAL A 89 -10.62 -10.29 3.00
CA VAL A 89 -11.27 -10.69 1.76
C VAL A 89 -12.59 -9.94 1.64
N THR A 90 -12.78 -9.25 0.52
CA THR A 90 -14.03 -8.53 0.23
C THR A 90 -15.12 -9.50 -0.23
N ARG A 91 -16.37 -9.03 -0.27
CA ARG A 91 -17.50 -9.86 -0.75
C ARG A 91 -17.38 -10.32 -2.21
N ASP A 92 -16.60 -9.58 -2.99
CA ASP A 92 -16.37 -9.85 -4.42
C ASP A 92 -15.04 -10.59 -4.65
N ASN A 93 -14.54 -11.29 -3.62
CA ASN A 93 -13.25 -11.99 -3.60
C ASN A 93 -12.05 -11.10 -3.96
N GLY A 94 -12.11 -9.82 -3.61
CA GLY A 94 -10.95 -8.94 -3.63
C GLY A 94 -10.16 -9.03 -2.32
N LEU A 95 -8.96 -8.45 -2.31
CA LEU A 95 -8.12 -8.33 -1.13
C LEU A 95 -7.95 -6.87 -0.72
N THR A 96 -7.98 -6.61 0.58
CA THR A 96 -7.62 -5.32 1.16
C THR A 96 -6.53 -5.49 2.21
N PHE A 97 -5.64 -4.52 2.27
CA PHE A 97 -4.60 -4.39 3.27
C PHE A 97 -4.86 -3.12 4.09
N ASP A 98 -4.98 -3.31 5.40
CA ASP A 98 -5.25 -2.26 6.39
C ASP A 98 -4.04 -2.15 7.33
N ALA A 99 -3.37 -1.01 7.31
CA ALA A 99 -2.27 -0.66 8.21
C ALA A 99 -2.67 0.47 9.18
N GLY A 100 -3.94 0.48 9.61
CA GLY A 100 -4.51 1.46 10.53
C GLY A 100 -5.05 2.68 9.80
N GLU A 101 -4.21 3.70 9.61
CA GLU A 101 -4.64 4.96 8.97
C GLU A 101 -4.76 4.85 7.44
N PHE A 102 -4.19 3.78 6.87
CA PHE A 102 -4.22 3.50 5.44
C PHE A 102 -4.86 2.15 5.16
N VAL A 103 -5.92 2.17 4.35
CA VAL A 103 -6.57 0.97 3.80
C VAL A 103 -6.46 1.04 2.29
N THR A 104 -5.96 -0.04 1.68
CA THR A 104 -5.77 -0.11 0.23
C THR A 104 -6.17 -1.46 -0.33
N ALA A 105 -6.70 -1.48 -1.55
CA ALA A 105 -6.89 -2.74 -2.28
C ALA A 105 -5.54 -3.34 -2.70
N LEU A 106 -5.48 -4.68 -2.71
CA LEU A 106 -4.33 -5.44 -3.21
C LEU A 106 -4.67 -6.06 -4.56
N TRP A 107 -3.87 -5.73 -5.58
CA TRP A 107 -4.04 -6.27 -6.93
C TRP A 107 -2.81 -7.05 -7.37
N HIS A 108 -2.99 -8.05 -8.21
CA HIS A 108 -1.89 -8.83 -8.76
C HIS A 108 -1.70 -8.49 -10.24
N SER A 109 -0.48 -8.23 -10.69
CA SER A 109 -0.22 -7.92 -12.10
C SER A 109 -0.08 -9.22 -12.92
N THR A 110 -0.73 -9.31 -14.07
CA THR A 110 -0.58 -10.43 -15.00
C THR A 110 0.80 -10.49 -15.69
N GLU A 111 1.56 -9.39 -15.62
CA GLU A 111 2.94 -9.31 -16.12
C GLU A 111 3.97 -9.73 -15.06
N GLN A 112 3.53 -9.93 -13.81
CA GLN A 112 4.38 -10.35 -12.70
C GLN A 112 4.36 -11.88 -12.57
N ASP A 113 5.51 -12.51 -12.74
CA ASP A 113 5.64 -13.98 -12.66
C ASP A 113 5.48 -14.54 -11.23
N ASP A 114 5.72 -13.72 -10.20
CA ASP A 114 5.60 -14.11 -8.79
C ASP A 114 4.15 -13.94 -8.31
N ALA A 115 3.40 -15.05 -8.26
CA ALA A 115 1.99 -15.10 -7.87
C ALA A 115 1.73 -14.61 -6.43
N ASP A 116 2.75 -14.63 -5.58
CA ASP A 116 2.63 -14.21 -4.19
C ASP A 116 2.74 -12.68 -4.04
N VAL A 117 3.11 -11.95 -5.11
CA VAL A 117 3.32 -10.50 -5.07
C VAL A 117 2.08 -9.74 -5.51
N TYR A 118 1.65 -8.84 -4.63
CA TYR A 118 0.52 -7.94 -4.82
C TYR A 118 0.99 -6.49 -4.71
N PHE A 119 0.26 -5.60 -5.37
CA PHE A 119 0.49 -4.17 -5.41
C PHE A 119 -0.64 -3.47 -4.66
N MET A 120 -0.26 -2.51 -3.83
CA MET A 120 -1.20 -1.59 -3.20
C MET A 120 -1.75 -0.65 -4.28
N ALA A 121 -3.08 -0.54 -4.36
CA ALA A 121 -3.75 0.13 -5.46
C ALA A 121 -4.02 1.62 -5.20
N ASP A 122 -4.05 2.03 -3.94
CA ASP A 122 -4.59 3.33 -3.54
C ASP A 122 -3.52 4.21 -2.88
N PRO A 123 -3.47 5.51 -3.20
CA PRO A 123 -2.59 6.46 -2.52
C PRO A 123 -2.81 6.47 -1.00
N PRO A 124 -1.77 6.75 -0.19
CA PRO A 124 -0.40 7.13 -0.60
C PRO A 124 0.51 5.94 -0.92
N LEU A 125 0.04 4.71 -0.72
CA LEU A 125 0.84 3.49 -0.85
C LEU A 125 0.80 2.90 -2.26
N ALA A 126 0.08 3.54 -3.20
CA ALA A 126 -0.08 3.05 -4.55
C ALA A 126 1.26 2.68 -5.22
N GLY A 127 1.35 1.44 -5.72
CA GLY A 127 2.52 0.89 -6.38
C GLY A 127 3.52 0.19 -5.46
N ASP A 128 3.43 0.39 -4.14
CA ASP A 128 4.22 -0.40 -3.17
C ASP A 128 3.75 -1.87 -3.19
N ARG A 129 4.67 -2.77 -2.83
CA ARG A 129 4.45 -4.22 -2.94
C ARG A 129 4.27 -4.88 -1.59
N VAL A 130 3.40 -5.87 -1.56
CA VAL A 130 3.24 -6.81 -0.45
C VAL A 130 3.30 -8.23 -1.00
N ARG A 131 3.99 -9.12 -0.30
CA ARG A 131 3.99 -10.55 -0.61
C ARG A 131 3.13 -11.28 0.41
N LEU A 132 2.17 -12.07 -0.09
CA LEU A 132 1.36 -12.98 0.71
C LEU A 132 1.82 -14.40 0.40
N THR A 133 2.37 -15.09 1.40
CA THR A 133 2.97 -16.41 1.18
C THR A 133 2.72 -17.34 2.35
N LEU A 134 2.72 -18.65 2.11
CA LEU A 134 2.67 -19.64 3.17
C LEU A 134 4.10 -19.99 3.60
N GLY A 135 4.37 -19.94 4.91
CA GLY A 135 5.61 -20.45 5.45
C GLY A 135 5.74 -21.98 5.28
N GLU A 136 6.92 -22.52 5.56
CA GLU A 136 7.17 -23.98 5.50
C GLU A 136 6.22 -24.78 6.41
N ASP A 137 5.75 -24.14 7.50
CA ASP A 137 4.81 -24.71 8.46
C ASP A 137 3.34 -24.65 7.99
N GLY A 138 3.08 -24.06 6.82
CA GLY A 138 1.75 -23.80 6.29
C GLY A 138 1.07 -22.54 6.83
N ASP A 139 1.72 -21.83 7.75
CA ASP A 139 1.20 -20.59 8.33
C ASP A 139 1.32 -19.40 7.35
N PRO A 140 0.27 -18.59 7.18
CA PRO A 140 0.29 -17.44 6.30
C PRO A 140 1.23 -16.35 6.82
N ARG A 141 1.91 -15.66 5.90
CA ARG A 141 2.84 -14.56 6.18
C ARG A 141 2.57 -13.40 5.25
N VAL A 142 2.68 -12.20 5.80
CA VAL A 142 2.64 -10.95 5.04
C VAL A 142 4.04 -10.36 5.06
N VAL A 143 4.61 -10.07 3.89
CA VAL A 143 5.95 -9.48 3.78
C VAL A 143 5.86 -8.14 3.06
N ILE A 144 6.38 -7.09 3.68
CA ILE A 144 6.43 -5.74 3.12
C ILE A 144 7.88 -5.32 2.92
N GLY A 145 8.17 -4.74 1.75
CA GLY A 145 9.50 -4.24 1.39
C GLY A 145 10.06 -4.88 0.13
N LEU A 146 11.23 -4.40 -0.30
CA LEU A 146 11.95 -4.88 -1.48
C LEU A 146 13.46 -4.92 -1.22
N GLY A 147 14.09 -6.03 -1.58
CA GLY A 147 15.55 -6.15 -1.62
C GLY A 147 16.18 -6.35 -0.24
N LEU A 148 16.97 -5.38 0.22
CA LEU A 148 17.81 -5.54 1.43
C LEU A 148 17.04 -5.44 2.75
N THR A 149 15.83 -4.87 2.73
CA THR A 149 14.98 -4.75 3.91
C THR A 149 13.60 -5.29 3.60
N GLU A 150 13.25 -6.39 4.27
CA GLU A 150 11.92 -6.99 4.24
C GLU A 150 11.41 -7.12 5.69
N TYR A 151 10.13 -6.85 5.87
CA TYR A 151 9.43 -7.00 7.14
C TYR A 151 8.40 -8.10 7.04
N THR A 152 8.62 -9.18 7.77
CA THR A 152 7.67 -10.28 7.87
C THR A 152 6.73 -10.05 9.04
N PHE A 153 5.43 -10.07 8.77
CA PHE A 153 4.37 -10.09 9.76
C PHE A 153 3.83 -11.51 9.90
N THR A 154 3.55 -11.91 11.13
CA THR A 154 3.02 -13.22 11.47
C THR A 154 1.63 -13.09 12.06
N PRO A 155 0.74 -14.10 11.89
CA PRO A 155 -0.61 -14.05 12.42
C PRO A 155 -0.61 -13.79 13.93
N THR A 156 -1.45 -12.86 14.38
CA THR A 156 -1.81 -12.76 15.80
C THR A 156 -2.83 -13.85 16.10
N LYS A 157 -2.53 -14.66 17.13
CA LYS A 157 -3.41 -15.74 17.61
C LYS A 157 -4.79 -15.25 18.03
#